data_AF-A0A2E1VFP5-F1
#
_entry.id   AF-A0A2E1VFP5-F1
#
_cell.length_a   1.000
_cell.length_b   1.000
_cell.length_c   1.000
_cell.angle_alpha   90.00
_cell.angle_beta   90.00
_cell.angle_gamma   90.00
#
_symmetry.space_group_name_H-M   'P 1'
#
loop_
_entity.id
_entity.type
_entity.pdbx_description
1 polymer ?
#
loop_
_entity_poly.entity_id
_entity_poly.type
_entity_poly.pdbx_seq_one_letter_code
_entity_poly.pdbx_strand_id
1 'polypeptide(L)'
;MNRPHLEKYFEGVDTPRLIEHQIEFVAYALGKPKALYPDESLRNGHKNLGVTSDDFDEVANILLSVLLHFNVERDDVNAICSVIEDKRPLIVQDFR
;
A
#
# COMPACT_ATOMS: atom_id res chain seq x y z
N MET A 1 -13.58 -6.69 8.10
CA MET A 1 -12.14 -6.94 8.38
C MET A 1 -11.99 -7.18 9.88
N ASN A 2 -11.04 -8.01 10.33
CA ASN A 2 -10.89 -8.29 11.78
C ASN A 2 -10.06 -7.21 12.53
N ARG A 3 -10.04 -5.96 12.03
CA ARG A 3 -9.19 -4.85 12.48
C ARG A 3 -9.93 -3.51 12.41
N PRO A 4 -10.72 -3.16 13.44
CA PRO A 4 -11.61 -2.00 13.41
C PRO A 4 -10.89 -0.66 13.18
N HIS A 5 -9.63 -0.53 13.59
CA HIS A 5 -8.87 0.72 13.42
C HIS A 5 -8.43 0.96 11.97
N LEU A 6 -8.29 -0.10 11.16
CA LEU A 6 -8.05 0.02 9.72
C LEU A 6 -9.33 0.13 8.90
N GLU A 7 -10.46 -0.41 9.38
CA GLU A 7 -11.73 -0.40 8.63
C GLU A 7 -12.18 1.01 8.24
N LYS A 8 -11.99 1.99 9.12
CA LYS A 8 -12.35 3.40 8.89
C LYS A 8 -11.74 3.99 7.61
N TYR A 9 -10.58 3.50 7.15
CA TYR A 9 -9.93 3.98 5.93
C TYR A 9 -10.60 3.48 4.64
N PHE A 10 -11.39 2.41 4.74
CA PHE A 10 -12.00 1.74 3.60
C PHE A 10 -13.52 1.89 3.56
N GLU A 11 -14.12 2.65 4.48
CA GLU A 11 -15.55 2.96 4.44
C GLU A 11 -15.92 3.68 3.14
N GLY A 12 -16.86 3.11 2.39
CA GLY A 12 -17.29 3.67 1.10
C GLY A 12 -16.29 3.48 -0.06
N VAL A 13 -15.19 2.76 0.15
CA VAL A 13 -14.24 2.43 -0.92
C VAL A 13 -14.80 1.30 -1.80
N ASP A 14 -14.75 1.53 -3.10
CA ASP A 14 -15.07 0.52 -4.12
C ASP A 14 -14.00 -0.58 -4.12
N THR A 15 -14.38 -1.77 -3.61
CA THR A 15 -13.45 -2.89 -3.44
C THR A 15 -12.87 -3.41 -4.78
N PRO A 16 -13.67 -3.62 -5.85
CA PRO A 16 -13.15 -3.87 -7.19
C PRO A 16 -12.03 -2.92 -7.61
N ARG A 17 -12.24 -1.60 -7.46
CA ARG A 17 -11.24 -0.59 -7.80
C ARG A 17 -9.99 -0.68 -6.91
N LEU A 18 -10.17 -0.99 -5.63
CA LEU A 18 -9.05 -1.18 -4.70
C LEU A 18 -8.19 -2.39 -5.09
N ILE A 19 -8.82 -3.48 -5.57
CA ILE A 19 -8.11 -4.66 -6.07
C ILE A 19 -7.29 -4.30 -7.31
N GLU A 20 -7.88 -3.58 -8.28
CA GLU A 20 -7.17 -3.11 -9.47
C GLU A 20 -5.95 -2.27 -9.11
N HIS A 21 -6.12 -1.31 -8.19
CA HIS A 21 -5.04 -0.48 -7.69
C HIS A 21 -3.89 -1.30 -7.07
N GLN A 22 -4.20 -2.33 -6.30
CA GLN A 22 -3.20 -3.20 -5.68
C GLN A 22 -2.44 -4.03 -6.73
N ILE A 23 -3.12 -4.51 -7.77
CA ILE A 23 -2.50 -5.21 -8.91
C ILE A 23 -1.53 -4.27 -9.65
N GLU A 24 -1.96 -3.04 -9.93
CA GLU A 24 -1.12 -2.02 -10.57
C GLU A 24 0.12 -1.72 -9.74
N PHE A 25 -0.03 -1.55 -8.43
CA PHE A 25 1.08 -1.28 -7.51
C PHE A 25 2.11 -2.42 -7.51
N VAL A 26 1.68 -3.67 -7.35
CA VAL A 26 2.60 -4.83 -7.33
C VAL A 26 3.31 -4.97 -8.68
N ALA A 27 2.58 -4.77 -9.78
CA ALA A 27 3.18 -4.84 -11.11
C ALA A 27 4.20 -3.72 -11.36
N TYR A 28 3.94 -2.50 -10.85
CA TYR A 28 4.91 -1.41 -10.84
C TYR A 28 6.15 -1.76 -10.00
N ALA A 29 5.96 -2.28 -8.79
CA ALA A 29 7.04 -2.61 -7.88
C ALA A 29 8.02 -3.67 -8.46
N LEU A 30 7.50 -4.59 -9.29
CA LEU A 30 8.29 -5.61 -9.98
C LEU A 30 8.84 -5.17 -11.36
N GLY A 31 8.85 -3.87 -11.64
CA GLY A 31 9.58 -3.31 -12.79
C GLY A 31 8.71 -2.89 -13.98
N LYS A 32 7.38 -2.80 -13.85
CA LYS A 32 6.60 -2.05 -14.86
C LYS A 32 6.96 -0.55 -14.81
N PRO A 33 6.96 0.16 -15.96
CA PRO A 33 7.33 1.58 -16.00
C PRO A 33 6.52 2.47 -15.04
N LYS A 34 7.20 3.40 -14.35
CA LYS A 34 6.62 4.36 -13.38
C LYS A 34 5.47 5.22 -13.93
N ALA A 35 5.38 5.39 -15.25
CA ALA A 35 4.32 6.16 -15.91
C ALA A 35 2.90 5.66 -15.58
N LEU A 36 2.76 4.44 -15.06
CA LEU A 36 1.50 3.82 -14.68
C LEU A 36 1.10 4.04 -13.21
N TYR A 37 1.94 4.67 -12.37
CA TYR A 37 1.66 4.88 -10.95
C TYR A 37 2.24 6.21 -10.43
N PRO A 38 1.55 7.35 -10.64
CA PRO A 38 2.08 8.66 -10.28
C PRO A 38 1.98 8.94 -8.77
N ASP A 39 3.08 9.42 -8.18
CA ASP A 39 3.20 9.74 -6.74
C ASP A 39 2.13 10.77 -6.29
N GLU A 40 1.68 11.66 -7.18
CA GLU A 40 0.61 12.62 -6.90
C GLU A 40 -0.75 11.96 -6.67
N SER A 41 -1.09 10.91 -7.43
CA SER A 41 -2.35 10.17 -7.22
C SER A 41 -2.34 9.48 -5.87
N LEU A 42 -1.18 8.92 -5.47
CA LEU A 42 -1.03 8.31 -4.16
C LEU A 42 -1.20 9.33 -3.04
N ARG A 43 -0.51 10.48 -3.14
CA ARG A 43 -0.61 11.56 -2.17
C ARG A 43 -2.04 12.08 -2.05
N ASN A 44 -2.73 12.29 -3.16
CA ASN A 44 -4.10 12.79 -3.17
C ASN A 44 -5.10 11.77 -2.61
N GLY A 45 -4.94 10.48 -2.93
CA GLY A 45 -5.80 9.41 -2.43
C GLY A 45 -5.69 9.20 -0.92
N HIS A 46 -4.51 9.46 -0.35
CA HIS A 46 -4.28 9.32 1.09
C HIS A 46 -4.40 10.64 1.87
N LYS A 47 -4.58 11.77 1.16
CA LYS A 47 -4.68 13.09 1.76
C LYS A 47 -5.84 13.16 2.76
N ASN A 48 -5.59 13.74 3.93
CA ASN A 48 -6.57 13.96 4.99
C ASN A 48 -7.15 12.68 5.63
N LEU A 49 -6.61 11.50 5.31
CA LEU A 49 -7.00 10.27 5.99
C LEU A 49 -6.39 10.19 7.40
N GLY A 50 -5.29 10.91 7.68
CA GLY A 50 -4.59 10.81 8.96
C GLY A 50 -4.01 9.42 9.18
N VAL A 51 -3.43 8.82 8.14
CA VAL A 51 -2.75 7.52 8.23
C VAL A 51 -1.50 7.70 9.09
N THR A 52 -1.41 6.96 10.20
CA THR A 52 -0.23 6.99 11.06
C THR A 52 0.87 6.07 10.55
N SER A 53 2.09 6.21 11.07
CA SER A 53 3.14 5.21 10.81
C SER A 53 2.71 3.79 11.21
N ASP A 54 2.00 3.63 12.33
CA ASP A 54 1.55 2.31 12.80
C ASP A 54 0.50 1.70 11.86
N ASP A 55 -0.45 2.50 11.37
CA ASP A 55 -1.45 2.05 10.40
C ASP A 55 -0.79 1.61 9.09
N PHE A 56 0.21 2.38 8.62
CA PHE A 56 0.99 2.05 7.43
C PHE A 56 1.76 0.74 7.61
N ASP A 57 2.46 0.59 8.72
CA ASP A 57 3.24 -0.61 9.05
C ASP A 57 2.35 -1.84 9.10
N GLU A 58 1.15 -1.73 9.67
CA GLU A 58 0.23 -2.86 9.73
C GLU A 58 -0.25 -3.29 8.34
N VAL A 59 -0.61 -2.34 7.47
CA VAL A 59 -1.02 -2.66 6.09
C VAL A 59 0.16 -3.26 5.29
N ALA A 60 1.36 -2.70 5.42
CA ALA A 60 2.57 -3.24 4.79
C ALA A 60 2.87 -4.68 5.25
N ASN A 61 2.75 -4.94 6.55
CA ASN A 61 2.94 -6.28 7.13
C ASN A 61 1.88 -7.29 6.68
N ILE A 62 0.62 -6.85 6.48
CA ILE A 62 -0.43 -7.69 5.89
C ILE A 62 -0.04 -8.10 4.48
N LEU A 63 0.37 -7.15 3.65
CA LEU A 63 0.78 -7.43 2.27
C LEU A 63 1.99 -8.37 2.23
N LEU A 64 3.02 -8.12 3.04
CA LEU A 64 4.17 -9.01 3.20
C LEU A 64 3.74 -10.44 3.57
N SER A 65 2.87 -10.58 4.57
CA SER A 65 2.39 -11.88 5.04
C SER A 65 1.63 -12.64 3.94
N VAL A 66 0.83 -11.93 3.15
CA VAL A 66 0.09 -12.50 2.01
C VAL A 66 1.06 -12.96 0.92
N LEU A 67 2.04 -12.15 0.53
CA LEU A 67 3.02 -12.52 -0.49
C LEU A 67 3.82 -13.78 -0.08
N LEU A 68 4.26 -13.84 1.17
CA LEU A 68 4.95 -15.01 1.72
C LEU A 68 4.05 -16.26 1.77
N HIS A 69 2.78 -16.09 2.15
CA HIS A 69 1.80 -17.19 2.19
C HIS A 69 1.57 -17.80 0.80
N PHE A 70 1.61 -16.99 -0.26
CA PHE A 70 1.48 -17.44 -1.64
C PHE A 70 2.81 -17.81 -2.31
N ASN A 71 3.89 -17.99 -1.53
CA ASN A 71 5.21 -18.43 -1.99
C ASN A 71 5.85 -17.52 -3.04
N VAL A 72 5.61 -16.21 -2.99
CA VAL A 72 6.37 -15.24 -3.79
C VAL A 72 7.84 -15.30 -3.37
N GLU A 73 8.76 -15.25 -4.34
CA GLU A 73 10.19 -15.37 -4.07
C GLU A 73 10.67 -14.24 -3.17
N ARG A 74 11.64 -14.54 -2.29
CA ARG A 74 12.12 -13.57 -1.29
C ARG A 74 12.69 -12.30 -1.91
N ASP A 75 13.34 -12.41 -3.06
CA ASP A 75 13.93 -11.27 -3.75
C ASP A 75 12.84 -10.34 -4.29
N ASP A 76 11.76 -10.90 -4.85
CA ASP A 76 10.57 -10.14 -5.28
C ASP A 76 9.85 -9.51 -4.08
N VAL A 77 9.70 -10.23 -2.98
CA VAL A 77 9.12 -9.69 -1.74
C VAL A 77 9.95 -8.50 -1.24
N ASN A 78 11.28 -8.62 -1.22
CA ASN A 78 12.17 -7.54 -0.81
C ASN A 78 12.05 -6.32 -1.74
N ALA A 79 11.97 -6.54 -3.05
CA ALA A 79 11.76 -5.48 -4.04
C ALA A 79 10.44 -4.74 -3.80
N ILE A 80 9.34 -5.48 -3.59
CA ILE A 80 8.03 -4.90 -3.29
C ILE A 80 8.07 -4.10 -1.98
N CYS A 81 8.64 -4.66 -0.91
CA CYS A 81 8.78 -3.97 0.38
C CYS A 81 9.59 -2.68 0.28
N SER A 82 10.69 -2.68 -0.48
CA SER A 82 11.49 -1.47 -0.73
C SER A 82 10.64 -0.38 -1.38
N VAL A 83 9.84 -0.74 -2.39
CA VAL A 83 8.97 0.21 -3.09
C VAL A 83 7.86 0.72 -2.17
N ILE A 84 7.28 -0.13 -1.31
CA ILE A 84 6.30 0.29 -0.30
C ILE A 84 6.90 1.36 0.61
N GLU A 85 8.07 1.11 1.18
CA GLU A 85 8.74 2.05 2.08
C GLU A 85 9.07 3.38 1.41
N ASP A 86 9.49 3.36 0.14
CA ASP A 86 9.72 4.57 -0.65
C ASP A 86 8.45 5.44 -0.80
N LYS A 87 7.25 4.85 -0.65
CA LYS A 87 5.97 5.56 -0.71
C LYS A 87 5.47 6.07 0.63
N ARG A 88 6.04 5.62 1.76
CA ARG A 88 5.69 6.09 3.10
C ARG A 88 5.51 7.61 3.22
N PRO A 89 6.44 8.48 2.76
CA PRO A 89 6.31 9.92 2.91
C PRO A 89 5.16 10.55 2.11
N LEU A 90 4.52 9.80 1.22
CA LEU A 90 3.34 10.23 0.46
C LEU A 90 2.02 9.89 1.16
N ILE A 91 2.06 8.96 2.11
CA ILE A 91 0.88 8.37 2.75
C ILE A 91 0.78 8.79 4.22
N VAL A 92 1.86 8.65 4.98
CA VAL A 92 1.88 8.90 6.43
C VAL A 92 1.73 10.38 6.75
N GLN A 93 0.85 10.67 7.72
CA GLN A 93 0.48 12.01 8.17
C GLN A 93 0.61 12.14 9.69
N ASP A 94 1.72 11.64 10.24
CA ASP A 94 2.05 11.86 11.65
C ASP A 94 2.30 13.36 11.88
N PHE A 95 1.31 14.04 12.45
CA PHE A 95 1.49 15.41 12.90
C PHE A 95 2.40 15.38 14.15
N ARG A 96 3.58 16.00 14.05
CA ARG A 96 4.32 16.46 15.24
C ARG A 96 3.71 17.74 15.76
#